data_AF-A0A497J4Q4-F1
#
_entry.id   AF-A0A497J4Q4-F1
#
_cell.length_a   1.000
_cell.length_b   1.000
_cell.length_c   1.000
_cell.angle_alpha   90.00
_cell.angle_beta   90.00
_cell.angle_gamma   90.00
#
_symmetry.space_group_name_H-M   'P 1'
#
loop_
_entity.id
_entity.type
_entity.pdbx_description
1 polymer ?
#
loop_
_entity_poly.entity_id
_entity_poly.type
_entity_poly.pdbx_seq_one_letter_code
_entity_poly.pdbx_strand_id
1 'polypeptide(L)'
;LSSQGDRVAMAHSVEGRFPFLDHRVVEFAASLSPSLRLRGLQEKYILKRAFSDLLPEQVLRRPKQPYRAPIARAFIGQDPPDYVTELLSEGALRDAGYFNPIAVQALLQKAKRRDGALSEREEMALVGVLSTQLLHHLFLKEAPEVQGVSIKYSVDERGIEK
;
A
#
# COMPACT_ATOMS: atom_id res chain seq x y z
N LEU A 1 -8.37 -5.30 -8.63
CA LEU A 1 -7.62 -6.30 -9.41
C LEU A 1 -6.48 -5.67 -10.19
N SER A 2 -6.70 -4.55 -10.87
CA SER A 2 -5.64 -3.78 -11.57
C SER A 2 -4.39 -3.52 -10.71
N SER A 3 -4.58 -3.14 -9.44
CA SER A 3 -3.51 -2.95 -8.45
C SER A 3 -3.14 -4.21 -7.65
N GLN A 4 -3.88 -5.32 -7.81
CA GLN A 4 -3.68 -6.58 -7.09
C GLN A 4 -3.08 -7.68 -7.98
N GLY A 5 -2.18 -7.29 -8.89
CA GLY A 5 -1.37 -8.22 -9.67
C GLY A 5 -1.77 -8.37 -11.14
N ASP A 6 -2.96 -7.91 -11.55
CA ASP A 6 -3.40 -8.01 -12.95
C ASP A 6 -2.47 -7.27 -13.93
N ARG A 7 -2.18 -5.98 -13.65
CA ARG A 7 -1.23 -5.20 -14.46
C ARG A 7 0.17 -5.81 -14.49
N VAL A 8 0.61 -6.37 -13.37
CA VAL A 8 1.94 -6.98 -13.24
C VAL A 8 2.00 -8.27 -14.06
N ALA A 9 0.98 -9.12 -13.98
CA ALA A 9 0.90 -10.37 -14.75
C ALA A 9 0.81 -10.09 -16.26
N MET A 10 -0.07 -9.18 -16.67
CA MET A 10 -0.27 -8.83 -18.08
C MET A 10 0.97 -8.15 -18.70
N ALA A 11 1.75 -7.40 -17.92
CA ALA A 11 3.04 -6.87 -18.38
C ALA A 11 4.03 -7.97 -18.81
N HIS A 12 3.81 -9.21 -18.33
CA HIS A 12 4.58 -10.39 -18.68
C HIS A 12 3.77 -11.40 -19.52
N SER A 13 2.68 -10.97 -20.17
CA SER A 13 1.77 -11.84 -20.94
C SER A 13 1.20 -13.03 -20.15
N VAL A 14 1.06 -12.88 -18.83
CA VAL A 14 0.47 -13.89 -17.96
C VAL A 14 -0.98 -13.49 -17.64
N GLU A 15 -1.92 -14.37 -17.97
CA GLU A 15 -3.34 -14.17 -17.65
C GLU A 15 -3.68 -14.75 -16.26
N GLY A 16 -4.12 -13.90 -15.34
CA GLY A 16 -4.64 -14.33 -14.04
C GLY A 16 -6.08 -14.81 -14.12
N ARG A 17 -6.38 -16.01 -13.61
CA ARG A 17 -7.76 -16.50 -13.43
C ARG A 17 -8.13 -16.44 -11.95
N PHE A 18 -9.31 -15.88 -11.65
CA PHE A 18 -9.77 -15.65 -10.27
C PHE A 18 -11.09 -16.39 -9.99
N PRO A 19 -11.06 -17.73 -9.72
CA PRO A 19 -12.27 -18.55 -9.63
C PRO A 19 -13.31 -18.08 -8.62
N PHE A 20 -12.88 -17.49 -7.50
CA PHE A 20 -13.80 -16.94 -6.48
C PHE A 20 -14.58 -15.70 -6.93
N LEU A 21 -14.24 -15.12 -8.09
CA LEU A 21 -14.94 -13.99 -8.69
C LEU A 21 -15.88 -14.42 -9.83
N ASP A 22 -16.04 -15.71 -10.09
CA ASP A 22 -17.06 -16.21 -11.01
C ASP A 22 -18.46 -15.81 -10.49
N HIS A 23 -19.30 -15.25 -11.37
CA HIS A 23 -20.62 -14.76 -10.99
C HIS A 23 -21.48 -15.84 -10.31
N ARG A 24 -21.38 -17.11 -10.71
CA ARG A 24 -22.14 -18.21 -10.11
C ARG A 24 -21.72 -18.47 -8.67
N VAL A 25 -20.41 -18.36 -8.40
CA VAL A 25 -19.86 -18.51 -7.05
C VAL A 25 -20.32 -17.35 -6.17
N VAL A 26 -20.30 -16.13 -6.70
CA VAL A 26 -20.76 -14.93 -5.99
C VAL A 26 -22.26 -14.99 -5.71
N GLU A 27 -23.08 -15.36 -6.69
CA GLU A 27 -24.54 -15.53 -6.55
C GLU A 27 -24.88 -16.58 -5.49
N PHE A 28 -24.24 -17.74 -5.54
CA PHE A 28 -24.39 -18.77 -4.51
C PHE A 28 -23.97 -18.25 -3.14
N ALA A 29 -22.81 -17.61 -3.03
CA ALA A 29 -22.33 -17.07 -1.75
C ALA A 29 -23.27 -15.98 -1.19
N ALA A 30 -23.93 -15.22 -2.06
CA ALA A 30 -24.90 -14.20 -1.69
C ALA A 30 -26.22 -14.79 -1.18
N SER A 31 -26.63 -15.97 -1.68
CA SER A 31 -27.82 -16.67 -1.20
C SER A 31 -27.64 -17.38 0.15
N LEU A 32 -26.40 -17.51 0.64
CA LEU A 32 -26.11 -18.16 1.92
C LEU A 32 -26.49 -17.28 3.12
N SER A 33 -27.05 -17.92 4.15
CA SER A 33 -27.25 -17.32 5.47
C SER A 33 -25.95 -16.65 5.96
N PRO A 34 -26.00 -15.43 6.51
CA PRO A 34 -24.82 -14.76 7.07
C PRO A 34 -24.04 -15.61 8.07
N SER A 35 -24.73 -16.45 8.87
CA SER A 35 -24.12 -17.34 9.85
C SER A 35 -23.22 -18.43 9.26
N LEU A 36 -23.39 -18.75 7.97
CA LEU A 36 -22.52 -19.67 7.25
C LEU A 36 -21.25 -18.98 6.71
N ARG A 37 -21.30 -17.67 6.50
CA ARG A 37 -20.14 -16.87 6.07
C ARG A 37 -19.26 -16.48 7.25
N LEU A 38 -19.89 -16.12 8.37
CA LEU A 38 -19.25 -15.75 9.63
C LEU A 38 -19.96 -16.45 10.80
N ARG A 39 -19.25 -17.30 11.53
CA ARG A 39 -19.77 -17.99 12.72
C ARG A 39 -19.02 -17.53 13.95
N GLY A 40 -19.59 -16.58 14.70
CA GLY A 40 -18.87 -15.89 15.79
C GLY A 40 -17.68 -15.12 15.22
N LEU A 41 -16.46 -15.39 15.71
CA LEU A 41 -15.22 -14.82 15.17
C LEU A 41 -14.61 -15.67 14.03
N GLN A 42 -15.24 -16.77 13.64
CA GLN A 42 -14.75 -17.65 12.59
C GLN A 42 -15.21 -17.18 11.22
N GLU A 43 -14.34 -16.44 10.55
CA GLU A 43 -14.51 -16.04 9.16
C GLU A 43 -14.40 -17.23 8.19
N LYS A 44 -15.01 -17.08 7.01
CA LYS A 44 -14.95 -18.07 5.92
C LYS A 44 -15.42 -19.46 6.38
N TYR A 45 -16.39 -19.51 7.30
CA TYR A 45 -16.77 -20.75 7.99
C TYR A 45 -17.18 -21.86 7.01
N ILE A 46 -18.14 -21.60 6.12
CA ILE A 46 -18.59 -22.56 5.12
C ILE A 46 -17.47 -22.97 4.16
N LEU A 47 -16.61 -22.02 3.76
CA LEU A 47 -15.49 -22.30 2.87
C LEU A 47 -14.47 -23.24 3.53
N LYS A 48 -14.15 -23.02 4.80
CA LYS A 48 -13.25 -23.92 5.55
C LYS A 48 -13.84 -25.32 5.70
N ARG A 49 -15.17 -25.43 5.89
CA ARG A 49 -15.85 -26.73 5.99
C ARG A 49 -15.95 -27.46 4.65
N ALA A 50 -16.16 -26.74 3.55
CA ALA A 50 -16.31 -27.33 2.22
C ALA A 50 -15.01 -27.99 1.71
N PHE A 51 -13.86 -27.65 2.28
CA PHE A 51 -12.55 -28.16 1.89
C PHE A 51 -11.80 -28.84 3.05
N SER A 52 -12.49 -29.20 4.14
CA SER A 52 -11.84 -29.75 5.34
C SER A 52 -11.23 -31.14 5.14
N ASP A 53 -11.72 -31.86 4.12
CA ASP A 53 -11.23 -33.15 3.65
C ASP A 53 -10.04 -33.02 2.68
N LEU A 54 -9.84 -31.84 2.08
CA LEU A 54 -8.80 -31.57 1.08
C LEU A 54 -7.58 -30.83 1.63
N LEU A 55 -7.75 -30.03 2.68
CA LEU A 55 -6.69 -29.15 3.21
C LEU A 55 -6.18 -29.62 4.57
N PRO A 56 -4.88 -29.48 4.86
CA PRO A 56 -4.32 -29.75 6.18
C PRO A 56 -4.95 -28.86 7.26
N GLU A 57 -5.08 -29.40 8.47
CA GLU A 57 -5.69 -28.68 9.61
C GLU A 57 -5.00 -27.34 9.91
N GLN A 58 -3.68 -27.25 9.71
CA GLN A 58 -2.94 -26.02 9.90
C GLN A 58 -3.39 -24.89 8.94
N VAL A 59 -3.78 -25.23 7.71
CA VAL A 59 -4.31 -24.27 6.73
C VAL A 59 -5.74 -23.85 7.11
N LEU A 60 -6.57 -24.80 7.53
CA LEU A 60 -7.95 -24.56 7.96
C LEU A 60 -8.01 -23.65 9.21
N ARG A 61 -7.11 -23.86 10.16
CA ARG A 61 -7.01 -23.04 11.39
C ARG A 61 -6.31 -21.71 11.21
N ARG A 62 -5.64 -21.49 10.06
CA ARG A 62 -4.90 -20.25 9.82
C ARG A 62 -5.84 -19.03 9.92
N PRO A 63 -5.45 -17.97 10.66
CA PRO A 63 -6.19 -16.71 10.65
C PRO A 63 -6.15 -16.08 9.26
N LYS A 64 -7.17 -15.30 8.92
CA LYS A 64 -7.16 -14.50 7.70
C LYS A 64 -5.98 -13.52 7.81
N GLN A 65 -5.14 -13.54 6.79
CA GLN A 65 -4.09 -12.54 6.62
C GLN A 65 -4.44 -11.70 5.39
N PRO A 66 -4.37 -10.37 5.50
CA PRO A 66 -4.46 -9.50 4.33
C PRO A 66 -3.29 -9.81 3.39
N TYR A 67 -3.57 -9.84 2.09
CA TYR A 67 -2.52 -9.87 1.09
C TYR A 67 -1.84 -8.50 1.09
N ARG A 68 -0.58 -8.44 1.54
CA ARG A 68 0.19 -7.20 1.67
C ARG A 68 1.56 -7.40 1.04
N ALA A 69 1.95 -6.49 0.15
CA ALA A 69 3.33 -6.36 -0.25
C ALA A 69 4.15 -5.78 0.92
N PRO A 70 5.46 -6.06 1.00
CA PRO A 70 6.34 -5.35 1.94
C PRO A 70 6.25 -3.84 1.67
N ILE A 71 5.97 -3.02 2.69
CA ILE A 71 5.78 -1.58 2.51
C ILE A 71 7.16 -0.89 2.56
N ALA A 72 7.73 -0.68 3.75
CA ALA A 72 9.02 0.01 3.87
C ALA A 72 10.21 -0.86 3.41
N ARG A 73 10.12 -2.18 3.63
CA ARG A 73 11.20 -3.12 3.30
C ARG A 73 11.49 -3.22 1.80
N ALA A 74 10.54 -2.82 0.94
CA ALA A 74 10.76 -2.74 -0.50
C ALA A 74 11.75 -1.62 -0.89
N PHE A 75 11.92 -0.60 -0.04
CA PHE A 75 12.72 0.59 -0.34
C PHE A 75 13.97 0.73 0.54
N ILE A 76 13.99 0.12 1.73
CA ILE A 76 14.96 0.42 2.81
C ILE A 76 15.72 -0.86 3.21
N GLY A 77 15.87 -1.79 2.27
CA GLY A 77 16.56 -3.06 2.45
C GLY A 77 18.08 -2.93 2.49
N GLN A 78 18.78 -4.04 2.22
CA GLN A 78 20.25 -4.07 2.16
C GLN A 78 20.82 -3.20 1.03
N ASP A 79 20.05 -3.02 -0.03
CA ASP A 79 20.42 -2.26 -1.22
C ASP A 79 19.25 -1.34 -1.61
N PRO A 80 19.06 -0.22 -0.88
CA PRO A 80 18.00 0.73 -1.19
C PRO A 80 18.33 1.46 -2.50
N PRO A 81 17.34 1.72 -3.38
CA PRO A 81 17.58 2.55 -4.57
C PRO A 81 18.15 3.93 -4.18
N ASP A 82 19.07 4.47 -4.98
CA ASP A 82 19.79 5.71 -4.67
C ASP A 82 18.86 6.88 -4.33
N TYR A 83 17.79 7.04 -5.13
CA TYR A 83 16.80 8.10 -4.94
C TYR A 83 16.13 8.05 -3.56
N VAL A 84 15.97 6.86 -2.96
CA VAL A 84 15.36 6.72 -1.62
C VAL A 84 16.25 7.35 -0.57
N THR A 85 17.56 7.13 -0.69
CA THR A 85 18.55 7.67 0.25
C THR A 85 18.67 9.19 0.10
N GLU A 86 18.63 9.68 -1.13
CA GLU A 86 18.68 11.12 -1.43
C GLU A 86 17.44 11.86 -0.92
N LEU A 87 16.24 11.38 -1.29
CA LEU A 87 14.97 12.02 -0.94
C LEU A 87 14.65 11.98 0.55
N LEU A 88 15.17 10.97 1.26
CA LEU A 88 15.02 10.88 2.71
C LEU A 88 16.22 11.43 3.48
N SER A 89 17.16 12.09 2.80
CA SER A 89 18.27 12.79 3.45
C SER A 89 17.75 13.97 4.28
N GLU A 90 18.49 14.34 5.33
CA GLU A 90 18.14 15.49 6.15
C GLU A 90 18.07 16.79 5.34
N GLY A 91 18.96 16.96 4.35
CA GLY A 91 18.97 18.10 3.44
C GLY A 91 17.69 18.19 2.61
N ALA A 92 17.30 17.10 1.94
CA ALA A 92 16.07 17.06 1.13
C ALA A 92 14.80 17.29 1.98
N LEU A 93 14.76 16.72 3.18
CA LEU A 93 13.64 16.92 4.11
C LEU A 93 13.52 18.38 4.55
N ARG A 94 14.65 19.05 4.82
CA ARG A 94 14.69 20.48 5.17
C ARG A 94 14.32 21.38 4.00
N ASP A 95 14.80 21.07 2.80
CA ASP A 95 14.52 21.79 1.55
C ASP A 95 13.01 21.80 1.25
N ALA A 96 12.36 20.64 1.32
CA ALA A 96 10.93 20.51 1.06
C ALA A 96 10.03 21.08 2.19
N GLY A 97 10.51 21.06 3.44
CA GLY A 97 9.85 21.71 4.58
C GLY A 97 8.58 21.04 5.13
N TYR A 98 8.16 19.88 4.62
CA TYR A 98 6.91 19.22 5.04
C TYR A 98 7.01 18.36 6.31
N PHE A 99 8.20 17.82 6.61
CA PHE A 99 8.37 16.81 7.65
C PHE A 99 9.51 17.19 8.60
N ASN A 100 9.40 16.77 9.86
CA ASN A 100 10.49 16.95 10.83
C ASN A 100 11.65 16.00 10.49
N PRO A 101 12.84 16.52 10.09
CA PRO A 101 13.94 15.67 9.65
C PRO A 101 14.44 14.74 10.75
N ILE A 102 14.47 15.20 12.01
CA ILE A 102 14.95 14.42 13.15
C ILE A 102 14.04 13.19 13.36
N ALA A 103 12.72 13.38 13.29
CA ALA A 103 11.76 12.30 13.45
C ALA A 103 11.86 11.26 12.32
N VAL A 104 12.03 11.72 11.07
CA VAL A 104 12.21 10.82 9.91
C VAL A 104 13.53 10.05 10.01
N GLN A 105 14.63 10.69 10.41
CA GLN A 105 15.90 9.99 10.62
C GLN A 105 15.80 8.95 11.73
N ALA A 106 15.12 9.26 12.84
CA ALA A 106 14.89 8.28 13.91
C ALA A 106 14.11 7.05 13.40
N LEU A 107 13.09 7.27 12.56
CA LEU A 107 12.30 6.21 11.95
C LEU A 107 13.13 5.36 10.98
N LEU A 108 13.96 5.98 10.14
CA LEU A 108 14.90 5.30 9.24
C LEU A 108 15.91 4.46 10.01
N GLN A 109 16.49 5.00 11.07
CA GLN A 109 17.43 4.26 11.91
C GLN A 109 16.76 3.06 12.57
N LYS A 110 15.50 3.21 13.03
CA LYS A 110 14.72 2.08 13.53
C LYS A 110 14.52 1.01 12.44
N ALA A 111 14.18 1.42 11.22
CA ALA A 111 13.95 0.53 10.08
C ALA A 111 15.18 -0.30 9.68
N LYS A 112 16.39 0.28 9.84
CA LYS A 112 17.67 -0.37 9.51
C LYS A 112 18.16 -1.35 10.57
N ARG A 113 17.58 -1.35 11.78
CA ARG A 113 17.98 -2.28 12.84
C ARG A 113 17.57 -3.71 12.49
N ARG A 114 18.48 -4.66 12.76
CA ARG A 114 18.31 -6.08 12.43
C ARG A 114 17.13 -6.74 13.17
N ASP A 115 16.74 -6.17 14.31
CA ASP A 115 15.64 -6.56 15.21
C ASP A 115 14.47 -5.56 15.19
N GLY A 116 14.61 -4.44 14.50
CA GLY A 116 13.66 -3.33 14.48
C GLY A 116 12.50 -3.56 13.53
N ALA A 117 11.53 -4.41 13.92
CA ALA A 117 10.27 -4.49 13.19
C ALA A 117 9.53 -3.15 13.31
N LEU A 118 9.35 -2.46 12.19
CA LEU A 118 8.43 -1.34 12.11
C LEU A 118 7.00 -1.85 12.29
N SER A 119 6.19 -1.11 13.02
CA SER A 119 4.75 -1.30 12.99
C SER A 119 4.20 -0.90 11.60
N GLU A 120 3.02 -1.39 11.24
CA GLU A 120 2.38 -1.04 9.97
C GLU A 120 2.23 0.48 9.79
N ARG A 121 1.90 1.19 10.88
CA ARG A 121 1.79 2.66 10.87
C ARG A 121 3.12 3.33 10.54
N GLU A 122 4.20 2.80 11.09
CA GLU A 122 5.56 3.29 10.85
C GLU A 122 6.03 3.01 9.43
N GLU A 123 5.74 1.82 8.90
CA GLU A 123 6.06 1.51 7.50
C GLU A 123 5.29 2.44 6.54
N MET A 124 4.00 2.66 6.80
CA MET A 124 3.18 3.57 6.00
C MET A 124 3.65 5.02 6.11
N ALA A 125 4.01 5.48 7.31
CA ALA A 125 4.54 6.84 7.50
C ALA A 125 5.80 7.05 6.66
N LEU A 126 6.72 6.09 6.68
CA LEU A 126 7.99 6.18 5.97
C LEU A 126 7.82 6.21 4.45
N VAL A 127 6.97 5.32 3.91
CA VAL A 127 6.64 5.32 2.47
C VAL A 127 5.83 6.57 2.09
N GLY A 128 5.00 7.10 3.00
CA GLY A 128 4.30 8.36 2.82
C GLY A 128 5.27 9.54 2.67
N VAL A 129 6.27 9.64 3.55
CA VAL A 129 7.33 10.65 3.45
C VAL A 129 8.08 10.52 2.13
N LEU A 130 8.53 9.30 1.78
CA LEU A 130 9.23 9.04 0.53
C LEU A 130 8.40 9.44 -0.69
N SER A 131 7.11 9.07 -0.71
CA SER A 131 6.20 9.38 -1.82
C SER A 131 5.99 10.89 -1.96
N THR A 132 5.81 11.61 -0.85
CA THR A 132 5.69 13.07 -0.87
C THR A 132 6.97 13.75 -1.34
N GLN A 133 8.13 13.28 -0.88
CA GLN A 133 9.43 13.79 -1.34
C GLN A 133 9.63 13.54 -2.84
N LEU A 134 9.25 12.36 -3.33
CA LEU A 134 9.33 12.03 -4.75
C LEU A 134 8.43 12.93 -5.59
N LEU A 135 7.20 13.20 -5.14
CA LEU A 135 6.30 14.13 -5.82
C LEU A 135 6.85 15.56 -5.83
N HIS A 136 7.38 16.05 -4.70
CA HIS A 136 8.02 17.36 -4.63
C HIS A 136 9.20 17.45 -5.60
N HIS A 137 10.07 16.44 -5.61
CA HIS A 137 11.21 16.40 -6.52
C HIS A 137 10.78 16.45 -7.98
N LEU A 138 9.85 15.57 -8.39
CA LEU A 138 9.41 15.46 -9.79
C LEU A 138 8.57 16.65 -10.29
N PHE A 139 7.78 17.29 -9.43
CA PHE A 139 6.79 18.27 -9.88
C PHE A 139 7.01 19.70 -9.38
N LEU A 140 7.93 19.91 -8.44
CA LEU A 140 8.25 21.25 -7.93
C LEU A 140 9.71 21.62 -8.18
N LYS A 141 10.63 20.69 -7.92
CA LYS A 141 12.08 20.95 -8.07
C LYS A 141 12.56 20.73 -9.51
N GLU A 142 12.21 19.59 -10.10
CA GLU A 142 12.49 19.23 -11.49
C GLU A 142 11.25 19.36 -12.37
N ALA A 143 10.36 20.28 -12.01
CA ALA A 143 9.12 20.49 -12.73
C ALA A 143 9.43 20.66 -14.23
N PRO A 144 8.88 19.79 -15.11
CA PRO A 144 9.12 19.93 -16.54
C PRO A 144 8.57 21.29 -17.00
N GLU A 145 9.27 21.95 -17.93
CA GLU A 145 8.75 23.16 -18.56
C GLU A 145 7.45 22.83 -19.29
N VAL A 146 6.32 23.22 -18.72
CA VAL A 146 5.02 23.08 -19.37
C VAL A 146 4.77 24.30 -20.23
N GLN A 147 5.10 24.22 -21.52
CA GLN A 147 4.75 25.27 -22.49
C GLN A 147 3.23 25.27 -22.75
N GLY A 148 2.57 26.41 -22.53
CA GLY A 148 1.30 26.73 -23.19
C GLY A 148 -0.01 26.23 -22.57
N VAL A 149 -0.03 25.71 -21.34
CA VAL A 149 -1.31 25.34 -20.69
C VAL A 149 -1.85 26.51 -19.87
N SER A 150 -2.83 27.22 -20.41
CA SER A 150 -3.65 28.18 -19.66
C SER A 150 -4.51 27.41 -18.65
N ILE A 151 -4.08 27.37 -17.39
CA ILE A 151 -4.89 26.82 -16.31
C ILE A 151 -5.94 27.87 -15.93
N LYS A 152 -7.19 27.65 -16.33
CA LYS A 152 -8.33 28.39 -15.80
C LYS A 152 -8.67 27.82 -14.42
N TYR A 153 -8.32 28.54 -13.36
CA TYR A 153 -8.83 28.24 -12.03
C TYR A 153 -9.95 29.23 -11.67
N SER A 154 -11.05 28.70 -11.13
CA SER A 154 -12.05 29.49 -10.42
C SER A 154 -11.83 29.25 -8.93
N VAL A 155 -11.00 30.09 -8.30
CA VAL A 155 -10.92 30.12 -6.84
C VAL A 155 -12.10 30.96 -6.38
N ASP A 156 -13.00 30.38 -5.57
CA ASP A 156 -14.06 31.14 -4.91
C ASP A 156 -13.39 32.01 -3.84
N GLU A 157 -13.34 33.33 -4.06
CA GLU A 157 -12.70 34.29 -3.16
C GLU A 157 -13.50 34.53 -1.86
N ARG A 158 -14.56 33.77 -1.61
CA ARG A 158 -15.36 33.88 -0.39
C ARG A 158 -14.68 33.20 0.79
N GLY A 159 -13.81 33.97 1.46
CA GLY A 159 -13.68 33.91 2.92
C GLY A 159 -12.28 33.64 3.48
N ILE A 160 -11.41 34.65 3.47
CA ILE A 160 -10.48 34.90 4.58
C ILE A 160 -10.54 36.40 4.88
N GLU A 161 -11.61 36.85 5.54
CA GLU A 161 -11.57 38.11 6.29
C GLU A 161 -10.82 37.85 7.61
N LYS A 162 -9.88 38.75 7.89
CA LYS A 162 -9.03 38.77 9.09
C LYS A 162 -9.83 39.11 10.35
#